data_AF-A0AA38M066-F1
#
_entry.id   AF-A0AA38M066-F1
#
_cell.length_a   1.000
_cell.length_b   1.000
_cell.length_c   1.000
_cell.angle_alpha   90.00
_cell.angle_beta   90.00
_cell.angle_gamma   90.00
#
_symmetry.space_group_name_H-M   'P 1'
#
loop_
_entity.id
_entity.type
_entity.pdbx_description
1 polymer ?
#
loop_
_entity_poly.entity_id
_entity_poly.type
_entity_poly.pdbx_seq_one_letter_code
_entity_poly.pdbx_strand_id
1 'polypeptide(L)'
;MLITAQQSQLRLALFTENPETPLDSNLDWKEVKEKYKNSSNTSEQYLSTCEQLKSIRQDLTVQAIRNEFTVMTYETHARIALEQCDYLEFNQCQIQLKQLYQEGIAGHYAEFLAYNILYLIYTNSISAALKLLINIPEDLADDPAVQHALACRAHVSAGDYHALFKLYTKTPNMGIYLFDAFAFPERKKAMKAMMSAYRPVIAVQFVKEVLSFEDENEW
;
A
#
# COMPACT_ATOMS: atom_id res chain seq x y z
N MET A 1 25.53 25.70 12.82
CA MET A 1 25.63 24.43 12.07
C MET A 1 25.47 23.18 12.93
N LEU A 2 25.63 23.21 14.26
CA LEU A 2 25.37 22.05 15.15
C LEU A 2 23.91 21.94 15.64
N ILE A 3 23.16 23.05 15.62
CA ILE A 3 21.79 23.12 16.18
C ILE A 3 20.77 22.32 15.35
N THR A 4 20.99 22.16 14.04
CA THR A 4 20.05 21.47 13.14
C THR A 4 20.14 19.95 13.23
N ALA A 5 21.35 19.39 13.35
CA ALA A 5 21.53 17.93 13.53
C ALA A 5 20.96 17.44 14.87
N GLN A 6 21.09 18.24 15.92
CA GLN A 6 20.55 17.95 17.25
C GLN A 6 19.01 18.07 17.27
N GLN A 7 18.42 18.98 16.50
CA GLN A 7 16.96 19.08 16.32
C GLN A 7 16.38 17.93 15.49
N SER A 8 17.10 17.43 14.49
CA SER A 8 16.72 16.21 13.76
C SER A 8 16.76 14.97 14.67
N GLN A 9 17.79 14.83 15.52
CA GLN A 9 17.87 13.78 16.55
C GLN A 9 16.77 13.88 17.61
N LEU A 10 16.41 15.10 18.03
CA LEU A 10 15.30 15.36 18.96
C LEU A 10 13.92 15.02 18.36
N ARG A 11 13.73 15.08 17.04
CA ARG A 11 12.49 14.63 16.37
C ARG A 11 12.44 13.12 16.15
N LEU A 12 13.58 12.48 15.95
CA LEU A 12 13.73 11.02 15.93
C LEU A 12 13.37 10.37 17.28
N ALA A 13 13.55 11.10 18.39
CA ALA A 13 13.16 10.68 19.73
C ALA A 13 11.63 10.55 19.95
N LEU A 14 10.78 11.02 19.03
CA LEU A 14 9.34 10.77 19.12
C LEU A 14 8.98 9.28 18.98
N PHE A 15 9.92 8.43 18.54
CA PHE A 15 9.76 6.98 18.49
C PHE A 15 10.68 6.18 19.42
N THR A 16 11.62 6.81 20.13
CA THR A 16 12.52 6.13 21.08
C THR A 16 12.70 6.98 22.33
N GLU A 17 12.45 6.44 23.52
CA GLU A 17 12.50 7.14 24.82
C GLU A 17 13.88 7.75 25.18
N ASN A 18 14.90 7.70 24.31
CA ASN A 18 16.22 8.22 24.63
C ASN A 18 16.98 8.74 23.37
N PRO A 19 17.33 10.05 23.30
CA PRO A 19 17.95 10.69 22.14
C PRO A 19 19.44 10.33 21.90
N GLU A 20 20.08 9.58 22.81
CA GLU A 20 21.50 9.18 22.69
C GLU A 20 21.71 7.74 22.20
N THR A 21 20.65 6.95 22.07
CA THR A 21 20.71 5.59 21.51
C THR A 21 20.70 5.66 19.99
N PRO A 22 21.67 5.03 19.28
CA PRO A 22 21.55 4.82 17.84
C PRO A 22 20.19 4.17 17.56
N LEU A 23 19.44 4.67 16.59
CA LEU A 23 18.19 4.02 16.20
C LEU A 23 18.49 2.56 15.90
N ASP A 24 17.85 1.69 16.67
CA ASP A 24 17.97 0.26 16.46
C ASP A 24 17.53 -0.03 15.02
N SER A 25 18.40 -0.62 14.21
CA SER A 25 18.05 -1.14 12.89
C SER A 25 16.95 -2.20 12.97
N ASN A 26 16.63 -2.67 14.17
CA ASN A 26 15.53 -3.59 14.48
C ASN A 26 14.25 -2.89 14.96
N LEU A 27 14.07 -1.57 14.74
CA LEU A 27 12.80 -0.90 15.08
C LEU A 27 11.65 -1.56 14.29
N ASP A 28 10.98 -2.53 14.91
CA ASP A 28 9.96 -3.35 14.27
C ASP A 28 8.76 -2.45 13.96
N TRP A 29 8.25 -2.53 12.73
CA TRP A 29 7.04 -1.83 12.31
C TRP A 29 5.86 -2.10 13.27
N LYS A 30 5.88 -3.24 13.98
CA LYS A 30 4.92 -3.56 15.04
C LYS A 30 4.96 -2.56 16.20
N GLU A 31 6.13 -2.11 16.62
CA GLU A 31 6.24 -1.12 17.70
C GLU A 31 5.75 0.26 17.25
N VAL A 32 6.06 0.65 16.01
CA VAL A 32 5.53 1.89 15.41
C VAL A 32 4.01 1.80 15.26
N LYS A 33 3.48 0.64 14.82
CA LYS A 33 2.04 0.40 14.73
C LYS A 33 1.37 0.41 16.09
N GLU A 34 1.97 -0.19 17.11
CA GLU A 34 1.41 -0.18 18.47
C GLU A 34 1.35 1.24 19.03
N LYS A 35 2.37 2.07 18.81
CA LYS A 35 2.32 3.49 19.18
C LYS A 35 1.21 4.25 18.43
N TYR A 36 1.01 3.96 17.15
CA TYR A 36 -0.07 4.53 16.34
C TYR A 36 -1.47 4.03 16.77
N LYS A 37 -1.62 2.75 17.11
CA LYS A 37 -2.89 2.12 17.53
C LYS A 37 -3.33 2.48 18.95
N ASN A 38 -2.38 2.68 19.86
CA ASN A 38 -2.67 3.03 21.24
C ASN A 38 -3.16 4.47 21.41
N SER A 39 -3.04 5.30 20.36
CA SER A 39 -3.73 6.57 20.21
C SER A 39 -5.01 6.36 19.41
N SER A 40 -6.16 6.80 19.93
CA SER A 40 -7.46 6.62 19.28
C SER A 40 -7.45 7.10 17.83
N ASN A 41 -7.59 6.20 16.83
CA ASN A 41 -7.59 6.46 15.37
C ASN A 41 -8.43 7.68 14.92
N THR A 42 -7.91 8.90 15.08
CA THR A 42 -8.55 10.14 14.63
C THR A 42 -7.81 10.73 13.44
N SER A 43 -8.54 11.42 12.56
CA SER A 43 -7.96 12.11 11.40
C SER A 43 -6.87 13.12 11.79
N GLU A 44 -6.97 13.72 12.99
CA GLU A 44 -5.96 14.65 13.53
C GLU A 44 -4.62 13.95 13.85
N GLN A 45 -4.66 12.72 14.36
CA GLN A 45 -3.45 11.95 14.65
C GLN A 45 -2.76 11.47 13.38
N TYR A 46 -3.54 11.07 12.36
CA TYR A 46 -2.97 10.77 11.05
C TYR A 46 -2.23 12.00 10.49
N LEU A 47 -2.86 13.18 10.53
CA LEU A 47 -2.24 14.39 10.02
C LEU A 47 -0.92 14.69 10.73
N SER A 48 -0.89 14.60 12.07
CA SER A 48 0.34 14.81 12.84
C SER A 48 1.42 13.78 12.51
N THR A 49 1.06 12.50 12.42
CA THR A 49 1.99 11.41 12.08
C THR A 49 2.55 11.57 10.67
N CYS A 50 1.68 11.93 9.71
CA CYS A 50 2.04 12.22 8.32
C CYS A 50 3.04 13.39 8.25
N GLU A 51 2.81 14.48 8.98
CA GLU A 51 3.73 15.62 9.06
C GLU A 51 5.09 15.24 9.67
N GLN A 52 5.11 14.43 10.73
CA GLN A 52 6.35 13.93 11.33
C GLN A 52 7.15 13.08 10.34
N LEU A 53 6.50 12.12 9.68
CA LEU A 53 7.15 11.26 8.69
C LEU A 53 7.60 12.04 7.45
N LYS A 54 6.87 13.08 7.05
CA LYS A 54 7.31 14.04 6.02
C LYS A 54 8.60 14.74 6.43
N SER A 55 8.66 15.24 7.66
CA SER A 55 9.87 15.89 8.19
C SER A 55 11.06 14.94 8.22
N ILE A 56 10.88 13.69 8.66
CA ILE A 56 11.98 12.71 8.72
C ILE A 56 12.49 12.38 7.31
N ARG A 57 11.58 12.10 6.35
CA ARG A 57 11.97 11.81 4.95
C ARG A 57 12.67 13.01 4.29
N GLN A 58 12.25 14.23 4.61
CA GLN A 58 12.91 15.44 4.14
C GLN A 58 14.34 15.54 4.67
N ASP A 59 14.55 15.31 5.96
CA ASP A 59 15.88 15.32 6.58
C ASP A 59 16.77 14.24 5.97
N LEU A 60 16.27 13.02 5.78
CA LEU A 60 16.99 11.93 5.13
C LEU A 60 17.41 12.28 3.69
N THR A 61 16.54 12.97 2.95
CA THR A 61 16.83 13.44 1.59
C THR A 61 17.93 14.51 1.61
N VAL A 62 17.82 15.51 2.49
CA VAL A 62 18.80 16.61 2.61
C VAL A 62 20.17 16.09 3.04
N GLN A 63 20.20 15.12 3.95
CA GLN A 63 21.44 14.51 4.44
C GLN A 63 21.98 13.41 3.52
N ALA A 64 21.28 13.12 2.41
CA ALA A 64 21.61 12.04 1.48
C ALA A 64 21.80 10.67 2.17
N ILE A 65 21.02 10.40 3.22
CA ILE A 65 21.05 9.12 3.94
C ILE A 65 20.20 8.12 3.16
N ARG A 66 20.84 7.09 2.61
CA ARG A 66 20.21 6.03 1.81
C ARG A 66 20.66 4.67 2.34
N ASN A 67 19.97 4.20 3.37
CA ASN A 67 20.22 2.92 4.02
C ASN A 67 18.89 2.26 4.42
N GLU A 68 18.96 1.15 5.14
CA GLU A 68 17.80 0.37 5.60
C GLU A 68 16.83 1.22 6.44
N PHE A 69 17.35 2.16 7.24
CA PHE A 69 16.51 3.09 8.01
C PHE A 69 15.69 4.01 7.10
N THR A 70 16.28 4.48 6.00
CA THR A 70 15.56 5.27 4.99
C THR A 70 14.43 4.45 4.37
N VAL A 71 14.71 3.21 3.95
CA VAL A 71 13.69 2.30 3.42
C VAL A 71 12.56 2.08 4.42
N MET A 72 12.89 1.68 5.65
CA MET A 72 11.93 1.47 6.74
C MET A 72 11.02 2.69 6.97
N THR A 73 11.59 3.90 6.96
CA THR A 73 10.83 5.16 7.13
C THR A 73 9.80 5.33 6.01
N TYR A 74 10.21 5.12 4.75
CA TYR A 74 9.31 5.23 3.60
C TYR A 74 8.24 4.14 3.60
N GLU A 75 8.60 2.90 3.92
CA GLU A 75 7.65 1.79 3.98
C GLU A 75 6.59 2.02 5.07
N THR A 76 7.03 2.46 6.25
CA THR A 76 6.14 2.75 7.38
C THR A 76 5.14 3.84 7.01
N HIS A 77 5.62 4.93 6.39
CA HIS A 77 4.75 6.01 5.97
C HIS A 77 3.77 5.57 4.87
N ALA A 78 4.24 4.77 3.91
CA ALA A 78 3.38 4.22 2.88
C ALA A 78 2.27 3.33 3.44
N ARG A 79 2.59 2.46 4.42
CA ARG A 79 1.60 1.61 5.10
C ARG A 79 0.55 2.43 5.85
N ILE A 80 0.97 3.45 6.61
CA ILE A 80 0.05 4.35 7.32
C ILE A 80 -0.85 5.11 6.31
N ALA A 81 -0.29 5.57 5.20
CA ALA A 81 -1.05 6.23 4.16
C ALA A 81 -2.10 5.30 3.54
N LEU A 82 -1.80 4.01 3.36
CA LEU A 82 -2.78 3.01 2.90
C LEU A 82 -3.93 2.83 3.90
N GLU A 83 -3.67 2.74 5.21
CA GLU A 83 -4.74 2.60 6.22
C GLU A 83 -5.70 3.80 6.22
N GLN A 84 -5.23 4.96 5.79
CA GLN A 84 -6.00 6.20 5.72
C GLN A 84 -6.50 6.54 4.31
N CYS A 85 -6.35 5.60 3.36
CA CYS A 85 -6.73 5.78 1.95
C CYS A 85 -6.09 7.02 1.29
N ASP A 86 -4.93 7.48 1.79
CA ASP A 86 -4.16 8.58 1.21
C ASP A 86 -3.24 8.06 0.09
N TYR A 87 -3.87 7.72 -1.03
CA TYR A 87 -3.18 7.12 -2.18
C TYR A 87 -2.14 8.04 -2.82
N LEU A 88 -2.27 9.36 -2.61
CA LEU A 88 -1.30 10.32 -3.11
C LEU A 88 0.00 10.25 -2.30
N GLU A 89 -0.10 10.27 -0.97
CA GLU A 89 1.06 10.15 -0.09
C GLU A 89 1.73 8.78 -0.21
N PHE A 90 0.92 7.72 -0.31
CA PHE A 90 1.40 6.37 -0.62
C PHE A 90 2.26 6.36 -1.90
N ASN A 91 1.76 6.93 -3.00
CA ASN A 91 2.47 6.92 -4.28
C ASN A 91 3.78 7.74 -4.22
N GLN A 92 3.82 8.83 -3.45
CA GLN A 92 5.07 9.56 -3.21
C GLN A 92 6.10 8.67 -2.50
N CYS A 93 5.70 7.91 -1.49
CA CYS A 93 6.57 6.94 -0.83
C CYS A 93 7.05 5.86 -1.81
N GLN A 94 6.13 5.33 -2.62
CA GLN A 94 6.40 4.25 -3.55
C GLN A 94 7.44 4.63 -4.61
N ILE A 95 7.40 5.86 -5.12
CA ILE A 95 8.40 6.36 -6.09
C ILE A 95 9.80 6.34 -5.48
N GLN A 96 9.93 6.74 -4.21
CA GLN A 96 11.21 6.76 -3.51
C GLN A 96 11.69 5.35 -3.15
N LEU A 97 10.80 4.50 -2.65
CA LEU A 97 11.09 3.08 -2.37
C LEU A 97 11.61 2.36 -3.61
N LYS A 98 11.01 2.59 -4.78
CA LYS A 98 11.48 2.01 -6.04
C LYS A 98 12.94 2.35 -6.32
N GLN A 99 13.36 3.59 -6.09
CA GLN A 99 14.75 3.99 -6.28
C GLN A 99 15.68 3.33 -5.26
N LEU A 100 15.27 3.29 -3.98
CA LEU A 100 16.06 2.67 -2.91
C LEU A 100 16.26 1.16 -3.13
N TYR A 101 15.23 0.44 -3.60
CA TYR A 101 15.35 -0.97 -3.94
C TYR A 101 16.26 -1.22 -5.15
N GLN A 102 16.25 -0.33 -6.14
CA GLN A 102 17.15 -0.41 -7.30
C GLN A 102 18.63 -0.21 -6.92
N GLU A 103 18.89 0.43 -5.78
CA GLU A 103 20.24 0.55 -5.20
C GLU A 103 20.65 -0.68 -4.38
N GLY A 104 19.79 -1.68 -4.27
CA GLY A 104 20.06 -2.92 -3.52
C GLY A 104 19.91 -2.78 -2.00
N ILE A 105 19.25 -1.72 -1.52
CA ILE A 105 18.99 -1.54 -0.09
C ILE A 105 17.87 -2.50 0.33
N ALA A 106 18.11 -3.25 1.40
CA ALA A 106 17.18 -4.25 1.89
C ALA A 106 15.85 -3.64 2.40
N GLY A 107 14.77 -4.40 2.25
CA GLY A 107 13.42 -4.06 2.70
C GLY A 107 12.37 -5.02 2.13
N HIS A 108 11.11 -4.62 2.16
CA HIS A 108 9.95 -5.42 1.76
C HIS A 108 9.61 -5.23 0.27
N TYR A 109 10.58 -5.46 -0.61
CA TYR A 109 10.43 -5.14 -2.03
C TYR A 109 9.23 -5.88 -2.67
N ALA A 110 9.05 -7.18 -2.42
CA ALA A 110 7.93 -7.94 -2.96
C ALA A 110 6.55 -7.35 -2.57
N GLU A 111 6.39 -6.95 -1.30
CA GLU A 111 5.17 -6.32 -0.79
C GLU A 111 4.87 -5.02 -1.54
N PHE A 112 5.86 -4.12 -1.64
CA PHE A 112 5.67 -2.83 -2.31
C PHE A 112 5.55 -2.94 -3.83
N LEU A 113 6.12 -3.99 -4.43
CA LEU A 113 5.90 -4.31 -5.83
C LEU A 113 4.45 -4.75 -6.07
N ALA A 114 3.90 -5.60 -5.19
CA ALA A 114 2.49 -6.01 -5.24
C ALA A 114 1.56 -4.79 -5.11
N TYR A 115 1.83 -3.90 -4.15
CA TYR A 115 1.06 -2.67 -4.00
C TYR A 115 1.15 -1.75 -5.23
N ASN A 116 2.32 -1.65 -5.86
CA ASN A 116 2.46 -0.87 -7.09
C ASN A 116 1.59 -1.42 -8.21
N ILE A 117 1.55 -2.75 -8.38
CA ILE A 117 0.68 -3.39 -9.39
C ILE A 117 -0.79 -3.05 -9.10
N LEU A 118 -1.25 -3.18 -7.86
CA LEU A 118 -2.63 -2.84 -7.47
C LEU A 118 -2.94 -1.35 -7.67
N TYR A 119 -2.01 -0.46 -7.33
CA TYR A 119 -2.15 0.98 -7.57
C TYR A 119 -2.27 1.34 -9.06
N LEU A 120 -1.56 0.62 -9.93
CA LEU A 120 -1.64 0.81 -11.37
C LEU A 120 -2.98 0.31 -11.96
N ILE A 121 -3.59 -0.71 -11.35
CA ILE A 121 -4.97 -1.11 -11.65
C ILE A 121 -5.92 0.03 -11.25
N TYR A 122 -5.80 0.52 -10.02
CA TYR A 122 -6.62 1.61 -9.49
C TYR A 122 -6.57 2.88 -10.36
N THR A 123 -5.38 3.32 -10.75
CA THR A 123 -5.20 4.50 -11.61
C THR A 123 -5.49 4.23 -13.09
N ASN A 124 -5.84 2.99 -13.45
CA ASN A 124 -6.10 2.55 -14.82
C ASN A 124 -4.95 2.90 -15.81
N SER A 125 -3.70 2.83 -15.33
CA SER A 125 -2.53 3.23 -16.10
C SER A 125 -1.91 2.03 -16.82
N ILE A 126 -2.54 1.63 -17.94
CA ILE A 126 -2.14 0.45 -18.74
C ILE A 126 -0.67 0.53 -19.17
N SER A 127 -0.24 1.69 -19.68
CA SER A 127 1.13 1.89 -20.15
C SER A 127 2.17 1.72 -19.04
N ALA A 128 1.87 2.19 -17.83
CA ALA A 128 2.76 2.02 -16.68
C ALA A 128 2.76 0.58 -16.17
N ALA A 129 1.60 -0.08 -16.16
CA ALA A 129 1.48 -1.49 -15.77
C ALA A 129 2.29 -2.40 -16.71
N LEU A 130 2.21 -2.19 -18.02
CA LEU A 130 2.99 -2.95 -19.00
C LEU A 130 4.50 -2.73 -18.83
N LYS A 131 4.93 -1.49 -18.61
CA LYS A 131 6.35 -1.19 -18.32
C LYS A 131 6.81 -1.87 -17.04
N LEU A 132 5.98 -1.88 -16.00
CA LEU A 132 6.32 -2.56 -14.75
C LEU A 132 6.50 -4.06 -14.98
N LEU A 133 5.58 -4.70 -15.71
CA LEU A 133 5.63 -6.14 -15.97
C LEU A 133 6.90 -6.62 -16.67
N ILE A 134 7.40 -5.82 -17.61
CA ILE A 134 8.64 -6.14 -18.33
C ILE A 134 9.86 -6.07 -17.40
N ASN A 135 9.78 -5.27 -16.33
CA ASN A 135 10.88 -5.00 -15.43
C ASN A 135 10.68 -5.63 -14.03
N ILE A 136 9.80 -6.62 -13.90
CA ILE A 136 9.67 -7.36 -12.63
C ILE A 136 10.92 -8.23 -12.47
N PRO A 137 11.66 -8.11 -11.34
CA PRO A 137 12.77 -9.00 -11.04
C PRO A 137 12.28 -10.46 -10.92
N GLU A 138 13.02 -11.41 -11.51
CA GLU A 138 12.64 -12.83 -11.54
C GLU A 138 12.55 -13.43 -10.13
N ASP A 139 13.42 -13.00 -9.22
CA ASP A 139 13.46 -13.41 -7.81
C ASP A 139 12.22 -12.99 -7.01
N LEU A 140 11.55 -11.91 -7.43
CA LEU A 140 10.33 -11.42 -6.79
C LEU A 140 9.06 -11.92 -7.46
N ALA A 141 9.18 -12.48 -8.67
CA ALA A 141 8.03 -12.93 -9.44
C ALA A 141 7.30 -14.08 -8.72
N ASP A 142 8.02 -14.94 -8.01
CA ASP A 142 7.45 -16.09 -7.30
C ASP A 142 6.83 -15.74 -5.93
N ASP A 143 6.97 -14.50 -5.47
CA ASP A 143 6.41 -14.08 -4.19
C ASP A 143 4.86 -14.13 -4.21
N PRO A 144 4.21 -14.71 -3.18
CA PRO A 144 2.75 -14.83 -3.13
C PRO A 144 1.99 -13.50 -3.27
N ALA A 145 2.53 -12.40 -2.74
CA ALA A 145 1.91 -11.08 -2.85
C ALA A 145 1.98 -10.56 -4.28
N VAL A 146 3.13 -10.75 -4.95
CA VAL A 146 3.33 -10.35 -6.34
C VAL A 146 2.44 -11.20 -7.25
N GLN A 147 2.42 -12.52 -7.08
CA GLN A 147 1.54 -13.42 -7.83
C GLN A 147 0.06 -13.07 -7.68
N HIS A 148 -0.39 -12.76 -6.46
CA HIS A 148 -1.76 -12.28 -6.22
C HIS A 148 -2.06 -11.00 -7.00
N ALA A 149 -1.19 -10.00 -6.95
CA ALA A 149 -1.39 -8.74 -7.65
C ALA A 149 -1.36 -8.91 -9.19
N LEU A 150 -0.47 -9.77 -9.70
CA LEU A 150 -0.43 -10.15 -11.12
C LEU A 150 -1.73 -10.81 -11.58
N ALA A 151 -2.27 -11.74 -10.78
CA ALA A 151 -3.54 -12.38 -11.03
C ALA A 151 -4.70 -11.39 -11.02
N CYS A 152 -4.73 -10.47 -10.04
CA CYS A 152 -5.74 -9.39 -9.99
C CYS A 152 -5.73 -8.58 -11.29
N ARG A 153 -4.56 -8.13 -11.75
CA ARG A 153 -4.44 -7.40 -13.02
C ARG A 153 -4.95 -8.22 -14.20
N ALA A 154 -4.60 -9.50 -14.27
CA ALA A 154 -5.03 -10.39 -15.36
C ALA A 154 -6.56 -10.52 -15.40
N HIS A 155 -7.21 -10.74 -14.26
CA HIS A 155 -8.67 -10.85 -14.18
C HIS A 155 -9.38 -9.53 -14.48
N VAL A 156 -8.87 -8.39 -14.02
CA VAL A 156 -9.40 -7.07 -14.39
C VAL A 156 -9.30 -6.85 -15.90
N SER A 157 -8.16 -7.18 -16.52
CA SER A 157 -7.99 -7.04 -17.97
C SER A 157 -8.88 -7.98 -18.78
N ALA A 158 -9.17 -9.17 -18.25
CA ALA A 158 -10.06 -10.14 -18.88
C ALA A 158 -11.56 -9.86 -18.64
N GLY A 159 -11.89 -8.97 -17.69
CA GLY A 159 -13.26 -8.75 -17.23
C GLY A 159 -13.83 -9.93 -16.42
N ASP A 160 -12.98 -10.80 -15.88
CA ASP A 160 -13.38 -11.95 -15.07
C ASP A 160 -13.61 -11.54 -13.61
N TYR A 161 -14.78 -10.95 -13.37
CA TYR A 161 -15.16 -10.48 -12.04
C TYR A 161 -15.33 -11.64 -11.03
N HIS A 162 -15.71 -12.85 -11.45
CA HIS A 162 -15.85 -13.99 -10.53
C HIS A 162 -14.50 -14.38 -9.93
N ALA A 163 -13.48 -14.52 -10.77
CA ALA A 163 -12.14 -14.86 -10.28
C ALA A 163 -11.52 -13.68 -9.51
N LEU A 164 -11.76 -12.44 -9.94
CA LEU A 164 -11.27 -11.25 -9.25
C LEU A 164 -11.77 -11.18 -7.79
N PHE A 165 -13.07 -11.31 -7.55
CA PHE A 165 -13.63 -11.22 -6.19
C PHE A 165 -13.32 -12.45 -5.32
N LYS A 166 -12.94 -13.60 -5.92
CA LYS A 166 -12.30 -14.69 -5.16
C LYS A 166 -10.93 -14.29 -4.60
N LEU A 167 -10.18 -13.46 -5.32
CA LEU A 167 -8.89 -12.94 -4.87
C LEU A 167 -9.03 -11.84 -3.82
N TYR A 168 -10.13 -11.08 -3.86
CA TYR A 168 -10.43 -10.01 -2.90
C TYR A 168 -10.33 -10.49 -1.44
N THR A 169 -11.00 -11.60 -1.11
CA THR A 169 -10.98 -12.21 0.23
C THR A 169 -9.62 -12.76 0.69
N LYS A 170 -8.67 -12.91 -0.25
CA LYS A 170 -7.34 -13.49 -0.01
C LYS A 170 -6.23 -12.45 -0.21
N THR A 171 -6.56 -11.17 -0.14
CA THR A 171 -5.59 -10.10 -0.42
C THR A 171 -4.47 -10.10 0.64
N PRO A 172 -3.20 -10.25 0.23
CA PRO A 172 -2.08 -10.28 1.17
C PRO A 172 -1.79 -8.90 1.79
N ASN A 173 -1.24 -8.93 3.01
CA ASN A 173 -0.74 -7.76 3.73
C ASN A 173 -1.80 -6.63 3.80
N MET A 174 -1.43 -5.42 3.37
CA MET A 174 -2.30 -4.24 3.34
C MET A 174 -2.81 -3.94 1.92
N GLY A 175 -2.72 -4.92 1.02
CA GLY A 175 -3.16 -4.75 -0.37
C GLY A 175 -4.67 -4.51 -0.48
N ILE A 176 -5.44 -4.86 0.56
CA ILE A 176 -6.89 -4.70 0.59
C ILE A 176 -7.31 -3.23 0.41
N TYR A 177 -6.57 -2.28 1.01
CA TYR A 177 -6.87 -0.85 0.86
C TYR A 177 -6.78 -0.36 -0.60
N LEU A 178 -5.84 -0.91 -1.38
CA LEU A 178 -5.74 -0.61 -2.81
C LEU A 178 -6.77 -1.39 -3.63
N PHE A 179 -7.07 -2.63 -3.23
CA PHE A 179 -8.09 -3.44 -3.88
C PHE A 179 -9.45 -2.75 -3.76
N ASP A 180 -9.85 -2.35 -2.56
CA ASP A 180 -11.10 -1.62 -2.28
C ASP A 180 -11.27 -0.41 -3.19
N ALA A 181 -10.19 0.34 -3.41
CA ALA A 181 -10.18 1.53 -4.24
C ALA A 181 -10.64 1.27 -5.70
N PHE A 182 -10.32 0.10 -6.27
CA PHE A 182 -10.77 -0.30 -7.61
C PHE A 182 -11.91 -1.34 -7.60
N ALA A 183 -12.22 -1.96 -6.47
CA ALA A 183 -13.30 -2.93 -6.32
C ALA A 183 -14.65 -2.32 -6.73
N PHE A 184 -14.96 -1.10 -6.27
CA PHE A 184 -16.24 -0.47 -6.56
C PHE A 184 -16.52 -0.26 -8.07
N PRO A 185 -15.59 0.34 -8.86
CA PRO A 185 -15.71 0.38 -10.31
C PRO A 185 -15.91 -1.00 -10.97
N GLU A 186 -15.19 -2.03 -10.50
CA GLU A 186 -15.30 -3.38 -11.04
C GLU A 186 -16.62 -4.07 -10.68
N ARG A 187 -17.12 -3.90 -9.44
CA ARG A 187 -18.47 -4.37 -9.03
C ARG A 187 -19.54 -3.75 -9.92
N LYS A 188 -19.45 -2.46 -10.23
CA LYS A 188 -20.38 -1.77 -11.14
C LYS A 188 -20.34 -2.31 -12.57
N LYS A 189 -19.15 -2.63 -13.11
CA LYS A 189 -19.02 -3.28 -14.42
C LYS A 189 -19.63 -4.67 -14.42
N ALA A 190 -19.34 -5.46 -13.37
CA ALA A 190 -19.87 -6.80 -13.20
C ALA A 190 -21.39 -6.83 -13.12
N MET A 191 -22.00 -5.95 -12.31
CA MET A 191 -23.46 -5.85 -12.20
C MET A 191 -24.13 -5.56 -13.56
N LYS A 192 -23.57 -4.64 -14.36
CA LYS A 192 -24.08 -4.37 -15.71
C LYS A 192 -24.02 -5.60 -16.60
N ALA A 193 -22.94 -6.36 -16.53
CA ALA A 193 -22.77 -7.59 -17.29
C ALA A 193 -23.78 -8.66 -16.83
N MET A 194 -23.95 -8.85 -15.52
CA MET A 194 -24.91 -9.79 -14.94
C MET A 194 -26.35 -9.45 -15.33
N MET A 195 -26.77 -8.19 -15.21
CA MET A 195 -28.12 -7.75 -15.60
C MET A 195 -28.42 -7.98 -17.09
N SER A 196 -27.39 -7.94 -17.93
CA SER A 196 -27.54 -8.16 -19.37
C SER A 196 -27.62 -9.64 -19.73
N ALA A 197 -26.91 -10.49 -18.99
CA ALA A 197 -26.81 -11.94 -19.24
C ALA A 197 -27.94 -12.75 -18.59
N TYR A 198 -28.34 -12.40 -17.36
CA TYR A 198 -29.35 -13.12 -16.60
C TYR A 198 -30.72 -12.45 -16.77
N ARG A 199 -31.60 -13.02 -17.59
CA ARG A 199 -33.02 -12.62 -17.73
C ARG A 199 -33.95 -13.77 -17.33
N PRO A 200 -35.12 -13.50 -16.70
CA PRO A 200 -35.67 -12.18 -16.36
C PRO A 200 -35.28 -11.65 -14.97
N VAL A 201 -34.78 -12.51 -14.07
CA VAL A 201 -34.49 -12.15 -12.67
C VAL A 201 -33.15 -12.75 -12.26
N ILE A 202 -32.40 -12.02 -11.43
CA ILE A 202 -31.20 -12.48 -10.76
C ILE A 202 -31.39 -12.40 -9.25
N ALA A 203 -31.00 -13.44 -8.53
CA ALA A 203 -31.10 -13.45 -7.07
C ALA A 203 -30.07 -12.49 -6.46
N VAL A 204 -30.53 -11.61 -5.57
CA VAL A 204 -29.68 -10.67 -4.81
C VAL A 204 -28.57 -11.41 -4.07
N GLN A 205 -28.90 -12.56 -3.45
CA GLN A 205 -27.95 -13.40 -2.73
C GLN A 205 -26.79 -13.88 -3.62
N PHE A 206 -27.09 -14.31 -4.85
CA PHE A 206 -26.07 -14.72 -5.80
C PHE A 206 -25.12 -13.58 -6.16
N VAL A 207 -25.63 -12.36 -6.30
CA VAL A 207 -24.80 -11.17 -6.55
C VAL A 207 -23.91 -10.85 -5.36
N LYS A 208 -24.41 -10.97 -4.10
CA LYS A 208 -23.58 -10.81 -2.88
C LYS A 208 -22.40 -11.75 -2.89
N GLU A 209 -22.67 -13.03 -3.12
CA GLU A 209 -21.68 -14.10 -3.06
C GLU A 209 -20.62 -13.94 -4.15
N VAL A 210 -21.04 -13.63 -5.39
CA VAL A 210 -20.14 -13.48 -6.53
C VAL A 210 -19.26 -12.24 -6.44
N LEU A 211 -19.80 -11.13 -5.94
CA LEU A 211 -19.09 -9.84 -5.88
C LEU A 211 -18.46 -9.54 -4.51
N SER A 212 -18.56 -10.50 -3.58
CA SER A 212 -18.01 -10.42 -2.23
C SER A 212 -18.36 -9.11 -1.54
N PHE A 213 -19.66 -8.77 -1.51
CA PHE A 213 -20.17 -7.67 -0.70
C PHE A 213 -20.17 -8.09 0.77
N GLU A 214 -19.59 -7.29 1.65
CA GLU A 214 -19.48 -7.61 3.09
C GLU A 214 -20.66 -7.07 3.90
N ASP A 215 -21.26 -5.94 3.48
CA ASP A 215 -22.38 -5.29 4.16
C ASP A 215 -23.65 -5.26 3.27
N GLU A 216 -24.82 -5.35 3.88
CA GLU A 216 -26.10 -5.11 3.20
C GLU A 216 -26.27 -3.65 2.77
N ASN A 217 -25.48 -2.73 3.34
CA ASN A 217 -25.49 -1.31 3.00
C ASN A 217 -24.50 -0.90 1.90
N GLU A 218 -23.65 -1.80 1.39
CA GLU A 218 -22.70 -1.53 0.30
C GLU A 218 -23.35 -1.53 -1.11
N TRP A 219 -24.68 -1.74 -1.18
CA TRP A 219 -25.46 -1.89 -2.41
C TRP A 219 -25.76 -0.60 -3.17
#